data_AF-A0A443RT13-F1
#
_entry.id   AF-A0A443RT13-F1
#
_cell.length_a   1.000
_cell.length_b   1.000
_cell.length_c   1.000
_cell.angle_alpha   90.00
_cell.angle_beta   90.00
_cell.angle_gamma   90.00
#
_symmetry.space_group_name_H-M   'P 1'
#
loop_
_entity.id
_entity.type
_entity.pdbx_description
1 polymer ?
#
loop_
_entity_poly.entity_id
_entity_poly.type
_entity_poly.pdbx_seq_one_letter_code
_entity_poly.pdbx_strand_id
1 'polypeptide(L)'
;MIGKNHGFSRTADSIKFVNSKKVAPLTLKESKINKTFTFSSELVPDLDTIKNVFDELNGKSRSLGAPQKDSCVDYFQQYFSDLLGIQNVLIQEVGFVTDRQQNMYSGRNIIGRISNLKSTEKESKIVVVGAHYDTYGNSSSVDDNNSGVIGVLELCRIWSFKIRILSDIAVYCVLFDFKEEGLLGSQ
;
A
#
# COMPACT_ATOMS: atom_id res chain seq x y z
N MET A 1 -12.55 21.83 -23.88
CA MET A 1 -12.17 22.53 -22.63
C MET A 1 -13.40 22.64 -21.75
N ILE A 2 -13.33 22.14 -20.52
CA ILE A 2 -13.85 22.70 -19.26
C ILE A 2 -13.37 21.68 -18.22
N GLY A 3 -12.14 21.90 -17.73
CA GLY A 3 -11.66 21.20 -16.55
C GLY A 3 -12.43 21.74 -15.35
N LYS A 4 -13.23 20.89 -14.70
CA LYS A 4 -13.88 21.26 -13.45
C LYS A 4 -12.87 21.07 -12.32
N ASN A 5 -12.31 22.18 -11.85
CA ASN A 5 -11.66 22.21 -10.54
C ASN A 5 -12.71 21.89 -9.48
N HIS A 6 -12.53 20.82 -8.73
CA HIS A 6 -13.28 20.51 -7.51
C HIS A 6 -12.36 20.86 -6.34
N GLY A 7 -12.78 21.83 -5.53
CA GLY A 7 -11.94 22.46 -4.51
C GLY A 7 -12.07 21.75 -3.18
N PHE A 8 -11.36 20.64 -2.98
CA PHE A 8 -11.40 19.92 -1.71
C PHE A 8 -10.63 20.67 -0.60
N SER A 9 -11.29 20.94 0.52
CA SER A 9 -10.65 21.36 1.78
C SER A 9 -10.09 20.14 2.51
N ARG A 10 -8.82 20.19 2.91
CA ARG A 10 -8.01 19.03 3.32
C ARG A 10 -7.64 19.10 4.79
N THR A 11 -7.70 17.95 5.47
CA THR A 11 -7.11 17.75 6.80
C THR A 11 -6.38 16.41 6.79
N ALA A 12 -5.09 16.42 6.47
CA ALA A 12 -4.24 15.24 6.56
C ALA A 12 -2.83 15.66 6.99
N ASP A 13 -2.27 14.92 7.96
CA ASP A 13 -0.83 14.96 8.23
C ASP A 13 -0.13 14.28 7.05
N SER A 14 0.41 15.10 6.14
CA SER A 14 1.12 14.64 4.95
C SER A 14 2.39 13.88 5.33
N ILE A 15 2.59 12.68 4.78
CA ILE A 15 3.92 12.05 4.76
C ILE A 15 4.77 12.80 3.74
N LYS A 16 5.57 13.75 4.20
CA LYS A 16 6.46 14.52 3.32
C LYS A 16 7.74 13.73 3.06
N PHE A 17 7.84 13.10 1.88
CA PHE A 17 9.12 12.60 1.36
C PHE A 17 9.94 13.76 0.81
N VAL A 18 10.72 14.43 1.67
CA VAL A 18 11.30 15.75 1.36
C VAL A 18 12.54 15.73 0.47
N ASN A 19 13.06 14.57 0.05
CA ASN A 19 14.28 14.47 -0.77
C ASN A 19 14.37 13.14 -1.53
N SER A 20 13.70 13.00 -2.69
CA SER A 20 13.93 11.88 -3.59
C SER A 20 15.05 12.21 -4.58
N LYS A 21 16.22 11.56 -4.45
CA LYS A 21 17.24 11.55 -5.52
C LYS A 21 16.93 10.40 -6.46
N LYS A 22 16.89 10.68 -7.77
CA LYS A 22 16.84 9.65 -8.79
C LYS A 22 18.10 8.80 -8.68
N VAL A 23 17.96 7.56 -8.23
CA VAL A 23 19.08 6.61 -8.13
C VAL A 23 19.40 6.10 -9.53
N ALA A 24 20.68 5.95 -9.87
CA ALA A 24 21.08 5.32 -11.12
C ALA A 24 20.48 3.89 -11.19
N PRO A 25 19.98 3.44 -12.36
CA PRO A 25 19.46 2.09 -12.49
C PRO A 25 20.51 1.07 -12.04
N LEU A 26 20.12 0.18 -11.13
CA LEU A 26 20.95 -0.95 -10.75
C LEU A 26 20.91 -1.95 -11.90
N THR A 27 21.98 -2.01 -12.71
CA THR A 27 22.11 -3.03 -13.73
C THR A 27 22.39 -4.38 -13.07
N LEU A 28 21.34 -5.18 -12.89
CA LEU A 28 21.48 -6.57 -12.46
C LEU A 28 22.10 -7.36 -13.61
N LYS A 29 23.30 -7.91 -13.41
CA LYS A 29 23.88 -8.88 -14.36
C LYS A 29 23.06 -10.17 -14.28
N GLU A 30 22.69 -10.76 -15.41
CA GLU A 30 21.91 -12.02 -15.47
C GLU A 30 22.51 -13.15 -14.60
N SER A 31 23.85 -13.23 -14.54
CA SER A 31 24.55 -14.20 -13.68
C SER A 31 24.30 -14.01 -12.17
N LYS A 32 23.91 -12.81 -11.74
CA LYS A 32 23.43 -12.53 -10.38
C LYS A 32 21.93 -12.77 -10.22
N ILE A 33 21.14 -12.67 -11.29
CA ILE A 33 19.71 -13.01 -11.28
C ILE A 33 19.57 -14.51 -10.96
N ASN A 34 20.21 -15.39 -11.75
CA ASN A 34 20.05 -16.84 -11.61
C ASN A 34 20.61 -17.44 -10.30
N LYS A 35 21.61 -16.81 -9.66
CA LYS A 35 22.14 -17.27 -8.36
C LYS A 35 21.36 -16.74 -7.15
N THR A 36 20.70 -15.59 -7.28
CA THR A 36 19.95 -14.93 -6.19
C THR A 36 18.52 -15.45 -6.10
N PHE A 37 17.96 -15.95 -7.20
CA PHE A 37 16.73 -16.77 -7.21
C PHE A 37 17.02 -18.24 -6.85
N THR A 38 17.84 -18.48 -5.82
CA THR A 38 17.80 -19.77 -5.13
C THR A 38 16.48 -19.80 -4.36
N PHE A 39 15.47 -20.44 -4.95
CA PHE A 39 14.15 -20.62 -4.36
C PHE A 39 14.28 -21.38 -3.02
N SER A 40 14.31 -20.65 -1.91
CA SER A 40 13.79 -21.22 -0.66
C SER A 40 12.27 -21.24 -0.76
N SER A 41 11.61 -22.22 -0.14
CA SER A 41 10.13 -22.33 -0.17
C SER A 41 9.43 -21.03 0.25
N GLU A 42 10.05 -20.25 1.13
CA GLU A 42 9.56 -18.95 1.62
C GLU A 42 9.60 -17.84 0.56
N LEU A 43 10.45 -17.98 -0.47
CA LEU A 43 10.63 -17.03 -1.57
C LEU A 43 9.80 -17.34 -2.81
N VAL A 44 9.11 -18.48 -2.82
CA VAL A 44 8.13 -18.82 -3.87
C VAL A 44 6.84 -18.05 -3.57
N PRO A 45 6.14 -17.55 -4.61
CA PRO A 45 4.82 -16.97 -4.42
C PRO A 45 3.89 -17.93 -3.66
N ASP A 46 3.28 -17.46 -2.59
CA ASP A 46 2.32 -18.26 -1.83
C ASP A 46 0.95 -18.16 -2.52
N LEU A 47 0.68 -19.12 -3.41
CA LEU A 47 -0.53 -19.12 -4.23
C LEU A 47 -1.81 -19.24 -3.40
N ASP A 48 -1.76 -19.93 -2.26
CA ASP A 48 -2.92 -20.07 -1.37
C ASP A 48 -3.20 -18.74 -0.67
N THR A 49 -2.17 -18.08 -0.14
CA THR A 49 -2.30 -16.73 0.43
C THR A 49 -2.78 -15.72 -0.61
N ILE A 50 -2.21 -15.74 -1.82
CA ILE A 50 -2.64 -14.88 -2.94
C ILE A 50 -4.12 -15.11 -3.27
N LYS A 51 -4.56 -16.37 -3.33
CA LYS A 51 -5.95 -16.71 -3.60
C LYS A 51 -6.86 -16.23 -2.47
N ASN A 52 -6.47 -16.39 -1.21
CA ASN A 52 -7.24 -15.92 -0.06
C ASN A 52 -7.41 -14.40 -0.07
N VAL A 53 -6.35 -13.65 -0.39
CA VAL A 53 -6.45 -12.19 -0.58
C VAL A 53 -7.40 -11.86 -1.74
N PHE A 54 -7.27 -12.55 -2.88
CA PHE A 54 -8.17 -12.32 -4.01
C PHE A 54 -9.64 -12.54 -3.62
N ASP A 55 -9.96 -13.67 -3.00
CA ASP A 55 -11.31 -14.02 -2.58
C ASP A 55 -11.86 -13.04 -1.54
N GLU A 56 -11.00 -12.54 -0.65
CA GLU A 56 -11.37 -11.53 0.34
C GLU A 56 -11.76 -10.20 -0.32
N LEU A 57 -11.11 -9.81 -1.42
CA LEU A 57 -11.36 -8.55 -2.10
C LEU A 57 -12.44 -8.62 -3.17
N ASN A 58 -12.62 -9.78 -3.79
CA ASN A 58 -13.47 -9.95 -4.95
C ASN A 58 -14.94 -9.68 -4.61
N GLY A 59 -15.59 -8.84 -5.40
CA GLY A 59 -17.00 -8.49 -5.23
C GLY A 59 -17.34 -7.61 -4.01
N LYS A 60 -16.35 -7.23 -3.17
CA LYS A 60 -16.56 -6.27 -2.08
C LYS A 60 -16.29 -4.86 -2.58
N SER A 61 -17.33 -4.03 -2.66
CA SER A 61 -17.15 -2.62 -2.98
C SER A 61 -16.45 -1.90 -1.83
N ARG A 62 -15.44 -1.10 -2.18
CA ARG A 62 -14.67 -0.24 -1.28
C ARG A 62 -14.72 1.22 -1.75
N SER A 63 -15.77 1.59 -2.48
CA SER A 63 -16.01 2.96 -2.91
C SER A 63 -16.38 3.85 -1.73
N LEU A 64 -16.51 5.16 -1.99
CA LEU A 64 -16.93 6.14 -1.01
C LEU A 64 -18.23 5.71 -0.29
N GLY A 65 -18.15 5.54 1.03
CA GLY A 65 -19.29 5.15 1.88
C GLY A 65 -19.74 3.69 1.76
N ALA A 66 -18.98 2.82 1.06
CA ALA A 66 -19.34 1.41 0.92
C ALA A 66 -19.25 0.66 2.26
N PRO A 67 -20.28 -0.12 2.67
CA PRO A 67 -20.28 -0.83 3.96
C PRO A 67 -19.13 -1.83 4.12
N GLN A 68 -18.67 -2.44 3.02
CA GLN A 68 -17.61 -3.46 3.04
C GLN A 68 -16.20 -2.86 3.11
N LYS A 69 -16.06 -1.53 3.04
CA LYS A 69 -14.77 -0.86 3.07
C LYS A 69 -14.06 -1.11 4.40
N ASP A 70 -14.76 -0.94 5.51
CA ASP A 70 -14.17 -1.09 6.84
C ASP A 70 -13.68 -2.51 7.11
N SER A 71 -14.43 -3.53 6.70
CA SER A 71 -13.97 -4.92 6.85
C SER A 71 -12.72 -5.22 6.03
N CYS A 72 -12.58 -4.60 4.84
CA CYS A 72 -11.36 -4.75 4.04
C CYS A 72 -10.17 -4.04 4.70
N VAL A 73 -10.39 -2.87 5.32
CA VAL A 73 -9.33 -2.18 6.08
C VAL A 73 -8.87 -3.03 7.25
N ASP A 74 -9.81 -3.61 8.01
CA ASP A 74 -9.49 -4.47 9.14
C ASP A 74 -8.70 -5.70 8.68
N TYR A 75 -9.09 -6.31 7.55
CA TYR A 75 -8.33 -7.40 6.93
C TYR A 75 -6.90 -7.00 6.59
N PHE A 76 -6.68 -5.85 5.94
CA PHE A 76 -5.34 -5.38 5.57
C PHE A 76 -4.47 -5.07 6.79
N GLN A 77 -5.06 -4.41 7.80
CA GLN A 77 -4.37 -4.11 9.05
C GLN A 77 -3.96 -5.40 9.76
N GLN A 78 -4.85 -6.39 9.84
CA GLN A 78 -4.55 -7.69 10.41
C GLN A 78 -3.45 -8.39 9.62
N TYR A 79 -3.54 -8.44 8.29
CA TYR A 79 -2.53 -9.06 7.42
C TYR A 79 -1.14 -8.47 7.65
N PHE A 80 -1.00 -7.14 7.65
CA PHE A 80 0.30 -6.52 7.94
C PHE A 80 0.74 -6.76 9.39
N SER A 81 -0.17 -6.77 10.35
CA SER A 81 0.16 -6.97 11.77
C SER A 81 0.67 -8.39 12.02
N ASP A 82 0.08 -9.38 11.38
CA ASP A 82 0.51 -10.78 11.47
C ASP A 82 1.91 -10.98 10.89
N LEU A 83 2.23 -10.27 9.80
CA LEU A 83 3.54 -10.36 9.14
C LEU A 83 4.64 -9.55 9.83
N LEU A 84 4.31 -8.35 10.32
CA LEU A 84 5.30 -7.34 10.71
C LEU A 84 5.27 -7.02 12.22
N GLY A 85 4.22 -7.44 12.92
CA GLY A 85 3.87 -6.95 14.25
C GLY A 85 3.17 -5.59 14.19
N ILE A 86 2.15 -5.40 15.03
CA ILE A 86 1.29 -4.21 15.05
C ILE A 86 2.07 -2.89 15.17
N GLN A 87 3.22 -2.88 15.85
CA GLN A 87 4.08 -1.70 16.00
C GLN A 87 4.71 -1.21 14.68
N ASN A 88 4.68 -2.03 13.64
CA ASN A 88 5.18 -1.72 12.30
C ASN A 88 4.04 -1.45 11.31
N VAL A 89 2.80 -1.35 11.78
CA VAL A 89 1.62 -1.02 10.97
C VAL A 89 1.13 0.37 11.35
N LEU A 90 0.98 1.24 10.36
CA LEU A 90 0.48 2.60 10.53
C LEU A 90 -0.82 2.75 9.76
N ILE A 91 -1.81 3.36 10.41
CA ILE A 91 -3.04 3.82 9.77
C ILE A 91 -2.95 5.33 9.66
N GLN A 92 -3.01 5.84 8.43
CA GLN A 92 -3.07 7.27 8.18
C GLN A 92 -4.49 7.61 7.76
N GLU A 93 -5.18 8.38 8.59
CA GLU A 93 -6.50 8.92 8.28
C GLU A 93 -6.38 10.00 7.20
N VAL A 94 -7.24 9.89 6.19
CA VAL A 94 -7.35 10.83 5.07
C VAL A 94 -8.80 11.24 4.96
N GLY A 95 -9.07 12.55 4.88
CA GLY A 95 -10.44 13.04 4.76
C GLY A 95 -10.57 14.24 3.85
N PHE A 96 -11.77 14.40 3.30
CA PHE A 96 -12.13 15.55 2.48
C PHE A 96 -13.60 15.94 2.69
N VAL A 97 -13.89 17.21 2.45
CA VAL A 97 -15.26 17.74 2.44
C VAL A 97 -15.68 18.01 1.00
N THR A 98 -16.91 17.64 0.65
CA THR A 98 -17.48 17.91 -0.67
C THR A 98 -18.14 19.28 -0.75
N ASP A 99 -17.84 20.03 -1.82
CA ASP A 99 -18.33 21.41 -2.00
C ASP A 99 -19.87 21.52 -2.01
N ARG A 100 -20.56 20.53 -2.60
CA ARG A 100 -22.01 20.64 -2.86
C ARG A 100 -22.90 20.33 -1.67
N GLN A 101 -22.46 19.45 -0.78
CA GLN A 101 -23.29 18.94 0.31
C GLN A 101 -22.64 19.13 1.69
N GLN A 102 -21.39 19.61 1.75
CA GLN A 102 -20.61 19.71 2.99
C GLN A 102 -20.50 18.37 3.74
N ASN A 103 -20.68 17.25 3.02
CA ASN A 103 -20.45 15.93 3.58
C ASN A 103 -18.95 15.74 3.76
N MET A 104 -18.57 15.35 4.97
CA MET A 104 -17.21 14.94 5.31
C MET A 104 -17.09 13.44 5.06
N TYR A 105 -16.06 13.07 4.30
CA TYR A 105 -15.69 11.69 4.08
C TYR A 105 -14.31 11.43 4.67
N SER A 106 -14.18 10.30 5.35
CA SER A 106 -12.91 9.81 5.89
C SER A 106 -12.59 8.45 5.30
N GLY A 107 -11.29 8.18 5.20
CA GLY A 107 -10.68 7.01 4.63
C GLY A 107 -9.33 6.77 5.27
N ARG A 108 -8.72 5.62 4.97
CA ARG A 108 -7.55 5.14 5.70
C ARG A 108 -6.52 4.59 4.74
N ASN A 109 -5.34 5.19 4.68
CA ASN A 109 -4.18 4.50 4.11
C ASN A 109 -3.67 3.49 5.13
N ILE A 110 -3.31 2.29 4.66
CA ILE A 110 -2.73 1.22 5.49
C ILE A 110 -1.28 1.04 5.08
N ILE A 111 -0.37 1.16 6.05
CA ILE A 111 1.07 1.21 5.79
C ILE A 111 1.78 0.14 6.61
N GLY A 112 2.39 -0.84 5.93
CA GLY A 112 3.30 -1.81 6.53
C GLY A 112 4.76 -1.36 6.40
N ARG A 113 5.49 -1.32 7.52
CA ARG A 113 6.92 -0.94 7.56
C ARG A 113 7.82 -2.15 7.74
N ILE A 114 8.73 -2.37 6.80
CA ILE A 114 9.75 -3.44 6.84
C ILE A 114 11.13 -2.79 7.02
N SER A 115 11.72 -2.97 8.19
CA SER A 115 13.04 -2.37 8.51
C SER A 115 13.66 -3.04 9.74
N ASN A 116 14.98 -3.30 9.70
CA ASN A 116 15.73 -3.70 10.90
C ASN A 116 16.08 -2.52 11.82
N LEU A 117 15.76 -1.29 11.40
CA LEU A 117 16.15 -0.09 12.13
C LEU A 117 15.18 0.14 13.28
N LYS A 118 15.74 0.39 14.47
CA LYS A 118 14.98 0.60 15.72
C LYS A 118 14.10 1.86 15.73
N SER A 119 14.33 2.79 14.81
CA SER A 119 13.58 4.05 14.69
C SER A 119 13.56 4.50 13.23
N THR A 120 12.48 5.17 12.84
CA THR A 120 12.28 5.79 11.52
C THR A 120 13.30 6.90 11.25
N GLU A 121 13.81 7.57 12.29
CA GLU A 121 14.84 8.63 12.15
C GLU A 121 16.18 8.11 11.57
N LYS A 122 16.43 6.80 11.69
CA LYS A 122 17.65 6.16 11.17
C LYS A 122 17.50 5.71 9.71
N GLU A 123 16.32 5.87 9.12
CA GLU A 123 16.01 5.43 7.77
C GLU A 123 16.50 6.45 6.76
N SER A 124 17.71 6.21 6.26
CA SER A 124 18.32 7.08 5.24
C SER A 124 17.98 6.69 3.81
N LYS A 125 17.51 5.46 3.59
CA LYS A 125 17.07 4.94 2.28
C LYS A 125 15.68 4.32 2.43
N ILE A 126 14.73 4.89 1.71
CA ILE A 126 13.33 4.48 1.76
C ILE A 126 12.93 3.99 0.37
N VAL A 127 12.32 2.81 0.33
CA VAL A 127 11.61 2.28 -0.84
C VAL A 127 10.13 2.26 -0.48
N VAL A 128 9.30 2.85 -1.34
CA VAL A 128 7.84 2.77 -1.22
C VAL A 128 7.31 1.93 -2.35
N VAL A 129 6.48 0.95 -2.02
CA VAL A 129 5.70 0.17 -2.98
C VAL A 129 4.25 0.31 -2.58
N GLY A 130 3.38 0.69 -3.51
CA GLY A 130 1.98 0.90 -3.17
C GLY A 130 1.02 0.65 -4.31
N ALA A 131 -0.22 0.46 -3.90
CA ALA A 131 -1.40 0.28 -4.73
C ALA A 131 -2.57 0.97 -4.02
N HIS A 132 -3.63 1.31 -4.74
CA HIS A 132 -4.85 1.80 -4.09
C HIS A 132 -5.84 0.66 -3.91
N TYR A 133 -6.54 0.64 -2.78
CA TYR A 133 -7.49 -0.43 -2.46
C TYR A 133 -8.95 -0.01 -2.61
N ASP A 134 -9.21 1.29 -2.75
CA ASP A 134 -10.54 1.81 -3.05
C ASP A 134 -10.99 1.38 -4.45
N THR A 135 -12.30 1.24 -4.61
CA THR A 135 -12.94 0.84 -5.87
C THR A 135 -13.85 1.95 -6.37
N TYR A 136 -14.14 1.95 -7.67
CA TYR A 136 -15.10 2.88 -8.27
C TYR A 136 -16.45 2.21 -8.57
N GLY A 137 -17.49 2.61 -7.83
CA GLY A 137 -18.85 2.09 -8.05
C GLY A 137 -18.98 0.57 -7.84
N ASN A 138 -19.53 -0.13 -8.85
CA ASN A 138 -19.77 -1.58 -8.84
C ASN A 138 -18.76 -2.38 -9.68
N SER A 139 -17.59 -1.81 -10.00
CA SER A 139 -16.56 -2.54 -10.74
C SER A 139 -16.03 -3.73 -9.94
N SER A 140 -15.55 -4.77 -10.64
CA SER A 140 -14.84 -5.88 -9.99
C SER A 140 -13.46 -5.45 -9.45
N SER A 141 -12.92 -4.33 -9.97
CA SER A 141 -11.66 -3.69 -9.56
C SER A 141 -10.45 -4.64 -9.51
N VAL A 142 -10.49 -5.73 -10.30
CA VAL A 142 -9.39 -6.71 -10.34
C VAL A 142 -8.11 -6.06 -10.87
N ASP A 143 -8.20 -5.32 -11.97
CA ASP A 143 -7.12 -4.56 -12.59
C ASP A 143 -6.96 -3.14 -12.03
N ASP A 144 -8.02 -2.56 -11.44
CA ASP A 144 -8.02 -1.21 -10.85
C ASP A 144 -8.58 -1.23 -9.40
N ASN A 145 -7.83 -1.68 -8.39
CA ASN A 145 -6.43 -2.14 -8.45
C ASN A 145 -6.13 -3.29 -7.47
N ASN A 146 -7.06 -4.26 -7.36
CA ASN A 146 -6.90 -5.40 -6.44
C ASN A 146 -5.66 -6.25 -6.78
N SER A 147 -5.31 -6.38 -8.06
CA SER A 147 -4.08 -7.07 -8.48
C SER A 147 -2.82 -6.35 -7.99
N GLY A 148 -2.79 -5.01 -7.99
CA GLY A 148 -1.73 -4.24 -7.38
C GLY A 148 -1.68 -4.41 -5.86
N VAL A 149 -2.84 -4.42 -5.19
CA VAL A 149 -2.94 -4.70 -3.74
C VAL A 149 -2.34 -6.07 -3.41
N ILE A 150 -2.74 -7.11 -4.14
CA ILE A 150 -2.19 -8.47 -3.99
C ILE A 150 -0.66 -8.46 -4.18
N GLY A 151 -0.17 -7.75 -5.21
CA GLY A 151 1.27 -7.61 -5.46
C GLY A 151 2.02 -6.95 -4.30
N VAL A 152 1.47 -5.88 -3.71
CA VAL A 152 2.05 -5.19 -2.54
C VAL A 152 2.09 -6.10 -1.32
N LEU A 153 0.98 -6.81 -1.03
CA LEU A 153 0.89 -7.71 0.10
C LEU A 153 1.83 -8.91 -0.02
N GLU A 154 2.01 -9.44 -1.23
CA GLU A 154 2.93 -10.54 -1.49
C GLU A 154 4.40 -10.10 -1.43
N LEU A 155 4.73 -8.92 -1.96
CA LEU A 155 6.06 -8.32 -1.78
C LEU A 155 6.37 -8.08 -0.30
N CYS A 156 5.38 -7.65 0.47
CA CYS A 156 5.51 -7.48 1.92
C CYS A 156 5.87 -8.79 2.61
N ARG A 157 5.15 -9.87 2.29
CA ARG A 157 5.41 -11.22 2.80
C ARG A 157 6.83 -11.69 2.45
N ILE A 158 7.25 -11.55 1.21
CA ILE A 158 8.59 -11.97 0.77
C ILE A 158 9.69 -11.17 1.49
N TRP A 159 9.53 -9.85 1.61
CA TRP A 159 10.53 -8.98 2.23
C TRP A 159 10.57 -9.09 3.75
N SER A 160 9.49 -9.46 4.42
CA SER A 160 9.51 -9.70 5.87
C SER A 160 10.47 -10.84 6.23
N PHE A 161 10.55 -11.90 5.41
CA PHE A 161 11.53 -12.98 5.58
C PHE A 161 12.97 -12.57 5.23
N LYS A 162 13.14 -11.50 4.45
CA LYS A 162 14.43 -10.97 4.02
C LYS A 162 14.86 -9.72 4.78
N ILE A 163 14.18 -9.39 5.88
CA ILE A 163 14.47 -8.15 6.61
C ILE A 163 15.96 -8.00 6.94
N ARG A 164 16.66 -9.09 7.32
CA ARG A 164 18.10 -9.10 7.66
C ARG A 164 19.03 -8.59 6.56
N ILE A 165 18.68 -8.74 5.28
CA ILE A 165 19.50 -8.25 4.16
C ILE A 165 19.21 -6.78 3.81
N LEU A 166 18.16 -6.19 4.38
CA LEU A 166 17.78 -4.78 4.22
C LEU A 166 18.43 -3.90 5.31
N SER A 167 19.74 -4.04 5.53
CA SER A 167 20.43 -3.45 6.69
C SER A 167 20.36 -1.92 6.78
N ASP A 168 20.18 -1.23 5.66
CA ASP A 168 20.16 0.24 5.55
C ASP A 168 18.97 0.76 4.73
N ILE A 169 18.01 -0.10 4.39
CA ILE A 169 16.82 0.23 3.59
C ILE A 169 15.58 -0.07 4.42
N ALA A 170 14.69 0.91 4.51
CA ALA A 170 13.33 0.71 4.97
C ALA A 170 12.40 0.58 3.77
N VAL A 171 11.52 -0.41 3.80
CA VAL A 171 10.50 -0.60 2.79
C VAL A 171 9.13 -0.32 3.39
N TYR A 172 8.37 0.55 2.72
CA TYR A 172 7.00 0.88 3.07
C TYR A 172 6.07 0.28 2.02
N CYS A 173 5.24 -0.67 2.45
CA CYS A 173 4.17 -1.25 1.65
C CYS A 173 2.89 -0.46 1.96
N VAL A 174 2.36 0.27 0.98
CA VAL A 174 1.27 1.23 1.20
C VAL A 174 0.04 0.87 0.39
N LEU A 175 -1.08 0.70 1.08
CA LEU A 175 -2.40 0.60 0.46
C LEU A 175 -3.10 1.94 0.59
N PHE A 176 -3.16 2.68 -0.51
CA PHE A 176 -3.75 4.01 -0.58
C PHE A 176 -5.27 3.94 -0.68
N ASP A 177 -5.94 4.85 0.01
CA ASP A 177 -7.36 5.10 -0.14
C ASP A 177 -7.63 6.26 -1.11
N PHE A 178 -8.87 6.39 -1.58
CA PHE A 178 -9.36 7.53 -2.34
C PHE A 178 -8.52 7.90 -3.57
N LYS A 179 -7.95 6.91 -4.28
CA LYS A 179 -7.38 7.17 -5.60
C LYS A 179 -8.46 7.63 -6.57
N GLU A 180 -9.63 7.00 -6.52
CA GLU A 180 -10.75 7.31 -7.43
C GLU A 180 -11.40 8.67 -7.16
N GLU A 181 -11.20 9.23 -5.97
CA GLU A 181 -11.66 10.56 -5.59
C GLU A 181 -10.63 11.66 -5.88
N GLY A 182 -9.68 11.39 -6.79
CA GLY A 182 -8.67 12.35 -7.23
C GLY A 182 -7.34 12.23 -6.50
N LEU A 183 -6.86 10.99 -6.32
CA LEU A 183 -5.55 10.66 -5.73
C LEU A 183 -5.39 11.05 -4.26
N LEU A 184 -6.47 11.29 -3.52
CA LEU A 184 -6.44 11.97 -2.23
C LEU A 184 -5.59 11.25 -1.18
N GLY A 185 -5.60 9.91 -1.15
CA GLY A 185 -4.75 9.16 -0.21
C GLY A 185 -3.25 9.26 -0.50
N SER A 186 -2.84 9.62 -1.72
CA SER A 186 -1.43 9.65 -2.12
C SER A 186 -0.78 11.03 -2.10
N GLN A 187 -1.49 12.06 -1.66
CA GLN A 187 -1.06 13.47 -1.71
C GLN A 187 -0.27 13.95 -0.50
#